data_AF-T1EK09-F1
#
_entry.id   AF-T1EK09-F1
#
_cell.length_a   1.000
_cell.length_b   1.000
_cell.length_c   1.000
_cell.angle_alpha   90.00
_cell.angle_beta   90.00
_cell.angle_gamma   90.00
#
_symmetry.space_group_name_H-M   'P 1'
#
loop_
_entity.id
_entity.type
_entity.pdbx_description
1 polymer ?
#
loop_
_entity_poly.entity_id
_entity_poly.type
_entity_poly.pdbx_seq_one_letter_code
_entity_poly.pdbx_strand_id
1 'polypeptide(L)' 'CAFCRNNHETKTMYMSHILKDANGDVVCPILSKYVCPICSATGKAAHTTRYCP' A
#
# COMPACT_ATOMS: atom_id res chain seq x y z
N CYS A 1 0.93 -4.65 8.28
CA CYS A 1 1.22 -3.95 7.01
C CYS A 1 2.70 -3.61 6.92
N ALA A 2 3.44 -4.29 6.03
CA ALA A 2 4.88 -4.06 5.87
C ALA A 2 5.21 -2.65 5.36
N PHE A 3 4.36 -2.09 4.50
CA PHE A 3 4.51 -0.73 3.97
C PHE A 3 4.45 0.33 5.08
N CYS A 4 3.38 0.34 5.88
CA CYS A 4 3.25 1.28 7.00
C CYS A 4 4.38 1.12 8.03
N ARG A 5 4.80 -0.12 8.32
CA ARG A 5 5.95 -0.37 9.20
C ARG A 5 7.24 0.26 8.66
N ASN A 6 7.46 0.18 7.35
CA ASN A 6 8.63 0.78 6.70
C ASN A 6 8.57 2.32 6.68
N ASN A 7 7.37 2.90 6.64
CA ASN A 7 7.17 4.35 6.71
C ASN A 7 7.19 4.90 8.14
N HIS A 8 7.65 4.10 9.12
CA HIS A 8 7.70 4.48 10.54
C HIS A 8 6.34 4.87 11.13
N GLU A 9 5.24 4.31 10.59
CA GLU A 9 3.91 4.48 11.17
C GLU A 9 3.83 3.85 12.57
N THR A 10 2.83 4.28 13.34
CA THR A 10 2.60 3.76 14.69
C THR A 10 2.31 2.25 14.68
N LYS A 11 2.66 1.57 15.78
CA LYS A 11 2.40 0.13 15.95
C LYS A 11 0.94 -0.22 15.80
N THR A 12 0.05 0.59 16.36
CA THR A 12 -1.40 0.44 16.20
C THR A 12 -1.81 0.48 14.73
N MET A 13 -1.20 1.37 13.94
CA MET A 13 -1.51 1.50 12.52
C MET A 13 -0.98 0.32 11.69
N TYR A 14 0.31 -0.03 11.79
CA TYR A 14 0.82 -1.11 10.95
C TYR A 14 0.39 -2.51 11.41
N MET A 15 -0.14 -2.69 12.62
CA MET A 15 -0.68 -3.98 13.08
C MET A 15 -2.19 -4.13 12.85
N SER A 16 -2.93 -3.06 12.54
CA SER A 16 -4.39 -3.13 12.33
C SER A 16 -4.82 -3.75 10.99
N HIS A 17 -3.91 -3.85 10.02
CA HIS A 17 -4.20 -4.32 8.67
C HIS A 17 -2.99 -4.99 8.00
N ILE A 18 -3.25 -5.72 6.91
CA ILE A 18 -2.23 -6.32 6.04
C ILE A 18 -1.95 -5.43 4.83
N LEU A 19 -0.86 -5.68 4.08
CA LEU A 19 -0.52 -4.86 2.91
C LEU A 19 -1.40 -5.22 1.69
N LYS A 20 -1.45 -6.52 1.40
CA LYS A 20 -2.27 -7.12 0.36
C LYS A 20 -3.14 -8.22 0.94
N ASP A 21 -4.33 -8.43 0.38
CA ASP A 21 -5.19 -9.57 0.73
C ASP A 21 -4.78 -10.86 0.02
N ALA A 22 -5.58 -11.92 0.19
CA ALA A 22 -5.33 -13.22 -0.43
C ALA A 22 -5.45 -13.21 -1.97
N ASN A 23 -6.15 -12.22 -2.54
CA ASN A 23 -6.27 -12.04 -4.00
C ASN A 23 -5.10 -11.22 -4.57
N GLY A 24 -4.24 -10.67 -3.71
CA GLY A 24 -3.14 -9.80 -4.10
C GLY A 24 -3.53 -8.32 -4.22
N ASP A 25 -4.77 -7.96 -3.87
CA ASP A 25 -5.27 -6.58 -3.89
C ASP A 25 -4.67 -5.79 -2.71
N VAL A 26 -4.26 -4.54 -2.95
CA VAL A 26 -3.81 -3.66 -1.89
C VAL A 26 -4.98 -3.26 -0.99
N VAL A 27 -4.87 -3.62 0.29
CA VAL A 27 -5.85 -3.26 1.34
C VAL A 27 -5.31 -2.24 2.33
N CYS A 28 -4.03 -1.89 2.22
CA CYS A 28 -3.43 -0.82 3.02
C CYS A 28 -4.09 0.52 2.71
N PRO A 29 -4.70 1.22 3.68
CA PRO A 29 -5.44 2.47 3.45
C PRO A 29 -4.54 3.66 3.10
N ILE A 30 -3.24 3.57 3.38
CA ILE A 30 -2.25 4.59 2.99
C ILE A 30 -1.81 4.35 1.56
N LEU A 31 -1.39 3.12 1.23
CA LEU A 31 -0.93 2.79 -0.11
C LEU A 31 -2.09 2.85 -1.12
N SER A 32 -3.31 2.45 -0.76
CA SER A 32 -4.46 2.49 -1.67
C SER A 32 -4.85 3.90 -2.11
N LYS A 33 -4.50 4.94 -1.34
CA LYS A 33 -4.70 6.34 -1.71
C LYS A 33 -3.58 6.90 -2.58
N TYR A 34 -2.46 6.19 -2.67
CA TYR A 34 -1.34 6.60 -3.48
C TYR A 34 -1.66 6.37 -4.96
N VAL A 35 -1.61 7.45 -5.74
CA VAL A 35 -1.72 7.40 -7.20
C VAL A 35 -0.31 7.34 -7.77
N CYS A 36 0.01 6.27 -8.50
CA CYS A 36 1.31 6.15 -9.15
C CYS A 36 1.46 7.28 -10.20
N PRO A 37 2.51 8.12 -10.13
CA PRO A 37 2.67 9.23 -11.08
C PRO A 37 3.09 8.78 -12.49
N ILE A 38 3.43 7.49 -12.68
CA ILE A 38 3.90 6.93 -13.95
C ILE A 38 2.73 6.30 -14.74
N CYS A 39 1.91 5.48 -14.08
CA CYS A 39 0.83 4.73 -14.72
C CYS A 39 -0.57 5.05 -14.17
N SER A 40 -0.68 6.00 -13.24
CA SER A 40 -1.94 6.40 -12.58
C SER A 40 -2.67 5.30 -11.79
N ALA A 41 -2.01 4.16 -11.54
CA ALA A 41 -2.58 3.09 -10.73
C ALA A 41 -2.82 3.55 -9.28
N THR A 42 -3.96 3.17 -8.73
CA THR A 42 -4.41 3.53 -7.37
C THR A 42 -5.36 2.46 -6.81
N GLY A 43 -5.81 2.62 -5.57
CA GLY A 43 -6.73 1.69 -4.91
C GLY A 43 -6.12 0.31 -4.74
N LYS A 44 -6.79 -0.71 -5.27
CA LYS A 44 -6.36 -2.12 -5.20
C LYS A 44 -5.07 -2.40 -5.98
N ALA A 45 -4.83 -1.63 -7.05
CA ALA A 45 -3.64 -1.75 -7.90
C ALA A 45 -2.52 -0.78 -7.50
N ALA A 46 -2.68 -0.06 -6.37
CA ALA A 46 -1.72 0.94 -5.95
C ALA A 46 -0.33 0.33 -5.67
N HIS A 47 0.71 1.03 -6.07
CA HIS A 47 2.09 0.64 -5.85
C HIS A 47 2.96 1.89 -5.83
N THR A 48 4.10 1.81 -5.15
CA THR A 48 5.11 2.87 -5.22
C THR A 48 5.79 2.87 -6.59
N THR A 49 6.33 4.01 -7.03
CA THR A 49 7.07 4.16 -8.31
C THR A 49 8.09 3.05 -8.57
N ARG A 50 8.78 2.56 -7.53
CA ARG A 50 9.78 1.47 -7.64
C ARG A 50 9.21 0.15 -8.20
N TYR A 51 7.91 -0.08 -8.02
CA TYR A 51 7.21 -1.28 -8.48
C TYR A 51 6.20 -0.95 -9.59
N CYS A 52 6.40 0.16 -10.31
CA CYS A 52 5.62 0.44 -11.51
C CYS A 52 5.94 -0.61 -12.58
N PRO A 53 4.92 -1.27 -13.18
CA PRO A 53 5.09 -2.10 -14.36
C PRO A 53 5.68 -1.31 -15.54
#